data_AF-A0A850HS75-F1
#
_entry.id   AF-A0A850HS75-F1
#
_cell.length_a   1.000
_cell.length_b   1.000
_cell.length_c   1.000
_cell.angle_alpha   90.00
_cell.angle_beta   90.00
_cell.angle_gamma   90.00
#
_symmetry.space_group_name_H-M   'P 1'
#
loop_
_entity.id
_entity.type
_entity.pdbx_description
1 polymer ?
#
loop_
_entity_poly.entity_id
_entity_poly.type
_entity_poly.pdbx_seq_one_letter_code
_entity_poly.pdbx_strand_id
1 'polypeptide(L)'
;MTRWFGAAAMLLIAGPACAADVATCTLGADKRTVTVTASNPYSKVMACEVNCDMAIPGGIATVVCVKPVPVGAKDFVMCSEVAKGDRVYTRVKETEANCPDPSAPPAGSKAESKEKDDDDDDDAKADERMQKLIKQGQDFIQQQKRK
;
A
#
# COMPACT_ATOMS: atom_id res chain seq x y z
N MET A 1 19.10 19.07 -50.66
CA MET A 1 17.81 19.03 -49.94
C MET A 1 17.44 17.58 -49.71
N THR A 2 16.77 17.29 -48.59
CA THR A 2 15.97 16.08 -48.29
C THR A 2 16.55 15.10 -47.24
N ARG A 3 16.08 15.30 -45.99
CA ARG A 3 15.65 14.35 -44.93
C ARG A 3 16.71 13.53 -44.16
N TRP A 4 16.96 13.72 -42.84
CA TRP A 4 16.16 13.39 -41.61
C TRP A 4 15.64 11.93 -41.61
N PHE A 5 15.81 11.05 -40.61
CA PHE A 5 15.90 11.16 -39.15
C PHE A 5 16.74 10.01 -38.55
N GLY A 6 17.45 10.30 -37.47
CA GLY A 6 17.90 9.28 -36.53
C GLY A 6 16.74 8.80 -35.65
N ALA A 7 16.76 7.53 -35.27
CA ALA A 7 15.94 7.00 -34.19
C ALA A 7 16.79 6.01 -33.40
N ALA A 8 17.45 6.53 -32.36
CA ALA A 8 17.98 5.72 -31.28
C ALA A 8 16.78 5.09 -30.57
N ALA A 9 16.68 3.77 -30.61
CA ALA A 9 15.73 3.02 -29.80
C ALA A 9 16.16 3.15 -28.33
N MET A 10 15.57 4.11 -27.60
CA MET A 10 15.64 4.10 -26.14
C MET A 10 14.78 2.95 -25.63
N LEU A 11 15.46 1.94 -25.07
CA LEU A 11 14.90 0.95 -24.17
C LEU A 11 14.23 1.65 -22.99
N LEU A 12 12.91 1.70 -22.96
CA LEU A 12 12.16 1.95 -21.73
C LEU A 12 12.19 0.66 -20.90
N ILE A 13 13.26 0.51 -20.11
CA ILE A 13 13.28 -0.38 -18.96
C ILE A 13 12.26 0.20 -17.98
N ALA A 14 11.02 -0.29 -18.02
CA ALA A 14 10.08 -0.15 -16.91
C ALA A 14 10.57 -1.05 -15.77
N GLY A 15 11.62 -0.60 -15.09
CA GLY A 15 12.04 -1.18 -13.81
C GLY A 15 10.99 -0.84 -12.75
N PRO A 16 10.88 -1.65 -11.67
CA PRO A 16 10.06 -1.32 -10.52
C PRO A 16 10.70 -0.14 -9.79
N ALA A 17 10.45 1.07 -10.29
CA ALA A 17 10.73 2.28 -9.55
C ALA A 17 9.64 2.42 -8.48
N CYS A 18 10.06 2.75 -7.25
CA CYS A 18 9.24 3.27 -6.15
C CYS A 18 8.64 2.26 -5.15
N ALA A 19 9.37 1.23 -4.71
CA ALA A 19 9.04 0.58 -3.43
C ALA A 19 10.02 0.94 -2.30
N ALA A 20 11.30 1.18 -2.62
CA ALA A 20 12.34 1.37 -1.62
C ALA A 20 12.46 2.80 -1.05
N ASP A 21 11.74 3.79 -1.61
CA ASP A 21 11.89 5.21 -1.23
C ASP A 21 10.56 5.91 -0.91
N VAL A 22 9.48 5.12 -0.74
CA VAL A 22 8.17 5.69 -0.40
C VAL A 22 8.11 6.06 1.08
N ALA A 23 8.84 5.35 1.94
CA ALA A 23 8.92 5.67 3.35
C ALA A 23 10.31 5.42 3.93
N THR A 24 10.68 6.25 4.89
CA THR A 24 11.97 6.21 5.58
C THR A 24 11.75 6.37 7.07
N CYS A 25 12.46 5.56 7.85
CA CYS A 25 12.50 5.66 9.31
C CYS A 25 13.86 6.21 9.71
N THR A 26 13.88 7.31 10.46
CA THR A 26 15.11 7.96 10.91
C THR A 26 15.19 7.93 12.43
N LEU A 27 16.35 7.54 12.95
CA LEU A 27 16.65 7.61 14.38
C LEU A 27 17.32 8.95 14.68
N GLY A 28 16.71 9.72 15.57
CA GLY A 28 17.25 10.97 16.08
C GLY A 28 18.60 10.78 16.78
N ALA A 29 19.40 11.84 16.83
CA ALA A 29 20.70 11.83 17.50
C ALA A 29 20.60 11.53 19.01
N ASP A 30 19.43 11.78 19.60
CA ASP A 30 19.08 11.44 20.98
C ASP A 30 18.89 9.93 21.21
N LYS A 31 18.91 9.14 20.14
CA LYS A 31 18.66 7.69 20.15
C LYS A 31 17.32 7.30 20.77
N ARG A 32 16.38 8.24 20.84
CA ARG A 32 15.07 8.07 21.47
C ARG A 32 13.92 8.50 20.58
N THR A 33 14.17 9.44 19.68
CA THR A 33 13.15 9.91 18.75
C THR A 33 13.26 9.15 17.44
N VAL A 34 12.16 8.58 16.97
CA VAL A 34 12.05 7.99 15.64
C VAL A 34 11.12 8.86 14.83
N THR A 35 11.59 9.31 13.67
CA THR A 35 10.79 10.10 12.74
C THR A 35 10.55 9.28 11.48
N VAL A 36 9.28 9.10 11.14
CA VAL A 36 8.86 8.35 9.95
C VAL A 36 8.36 9.33 8.91
N THR A 37 9.00 9.30 7.76
CA THR A 37 8.72 10.16 6.62
C THR A 37 8.25 9.34 5.44
N ALA A 38 7.33 9.87 4.66
CA ALA A 38 6.88 9.23 3.43
C ALA A 38 6.66 10.21 2.29
N SER A 39 6.82 9.73 1.06
CA SER A 39 6.70 10.50 -0.17
C SER A 39 5.55 9.96 -1.00
N ASN A 40 4.72 10.85 -1.54
CA ASN A 40 3.58 10.51 -2.38
C ASN A 40 3.80 11.06 -3.80
N PRO A 41 4.18 10.21 -4.77
CA PRO A 41 4.34 10.63 -6.16
C PRO A 41 3.01 10.79 -6.90
N TYR A 42 1.88 10.36 -6.31
CA TYR A 42 0.59 10.34 -6.97
C TYR A 42 -0.13 11.69 -6.88
N SER A 43 -1.03 11.93 -7.84
CA SER A 43 -1.96 13.07 -7.86
C SER A 43 -3.16 12.90 -6.93
N LYS A 44 -3.15 11.88 -6.07
CA LYS A 44 -4.20 11.54 -5.10
C LYS A 44 -3.57 11.29 -3.73
N VAL A 45 -4.34 11.51 -2.67
CA VAL A 45 -3.91 11.18 -1.30
C VAL A 45 -3.68 9.67 -1.21
N MET A 46 -2.53 9.28 -0.67
CA MET A 46 -2.11 7.89 -0.51
C MET A 46 -2.20 7.51 0.97
N ALA A 47 -2.90 6.43 1.31
CA ALA A 47 -2.86 5.91 2.67
C ALA A 47 -1.62 5.02 2.81
N CYS A 48 -0.72 5.37 3.72
CA CYS A 48 0.46 4.55 4.01
C CYS A 48 0.40 4.00 5.43
N GLU A 49 0.82 2.76 5.56
CA GLU A 49 1.19 2.12 6.81
C GLU A 49 2.69 1.80 6.76
N VAL A 50 3.46 2.29 7.73
CA VAL A 50 4.90 2.10 7.79
C VAL A 50 5.27 1.52 9.15
N ASN A 51 6.00 0.41 9.12
CA ASN A 51 6.46 -0.31 10.28
C ASN A 51 7.98 -0.24 10.34
N CYS A 52 8.50 0.46 11.34
CA CYS A 52 9.94 0.59 11.57
C CYS A 52 10.35 -0.32 12.73
N ASP A 53 11.11 -1.36 12.43
CA ASP A 53 11.71 -2.20 13.46
C ASP A 53 12.99 -1.57 13.97
N MET A 54 12.96 -1.15 15.23
CA MET A 54 14.06 -0.50 15.90
C MET A 54 14.78 -1.50 16.81
N ALA A 55 16.10 -1.61 16.68
CA ALA A 55 16.89 -2.45 17.57
C ALA A 55 17.03 -1.79 18.95
N ILE A 56 16.73 -2.52 20.02
CA ILE A 56 16.92 -2.10 21.41
C ILE A 56 17.84 -3.10 22.14
N PRO A 57 18.46 -2.72 23.27
CA PRO A 57 19.20 -3.68 24.07
C PRO A 57 18.30 -4.86 24.49
N GLY A 58 18.63 -6.07 24.05
CA GLY A 58 17.88 -7.29 24.37
C GLY A 58 16.63 -7.55 23.52
N GLY A 59 16.40 -6.82 22.42
CA GLY A 59 15.25 -7.09 21.55
C GLY A 59 15.05 -6.12 20.39
N ILE A 60 13.81 -6.07 19.91
CA ILE A 60 13.34 -5.19 18.82
C ILE A 60 12.07 -4.49 19.30
N ALA A 61 11.90 -3.23 18.94
CA ALA A 61 10.69 -2.46 19.16
C ALA A 61 10.19 -1.93 17.82
N THR A 62 8.92 -2.17 17.51
CA THR A 62 8.31 -1.75 16.24
C THR A 62 7.55 -0.45 16.43
N VAL A 63 7.84 0.55 15.60
CA VAL A 63 7.12 1.83 15.50
C VAL A 63 6.20 1.73 14.28
N VAL A 64 4.89 1.79 14.50
CA VAL A 64 3.88 1.67 13.42
C VAL A 64 3.21 3.00 13.20
N CYS A 65 3.25 3.49 11.97
CA CYS A 65 2.67 4.78 11.61
C CYS A 65 1.74 4.66 10.42
N VAL A 66 0.47 4.96 10.68
CA VAL A 66 -0.60 4.94 9.67
C VAL A 66 -1.13 6.34 9.49
N LYS A 67 -0.86 6.96 8.34
CA LYS A 67 -1.41 8.27 7.99
C LYS A 67 -1.62 8.43 6.49
N PRO A 68 -2.61 9.25 6.09
CA PRO A 68 -2.73 9.72 4.71
C PRO A 68 -1.58 10.68 4.39
N VAL A 69 -0.86 10.39 3.30
CA VAL A 69 0.20 11.23 2.75
C VAL A 69 -0.41 12.16 1.69
N PRO A 70 -0.28 13.49 1.84
CA PRO A 70 -0.84 14.46 0.90
C PRO A 70 -0.31 14.28 -0.52
N VAL A 71 -1.07 14.79 -1.50
CA VAL A 71 -0.72 14.76 -2.93
C VAL A 71 0.64 15.43 -3.17
N GLY A 72 1.53 14.76 -3.91
CA GLY A 72 2.83 15.32 -4.29
C GLY A 72 3.80 15.60 -3.14
N ALA A 73 3.50 15.11 -1.93
CA ALA A 73 4.34 15.37 -0.76
C ALA A 73 5.67 14.62 -0.88
N LYS A 74 6.75 15.28 -0.46
CA LYS A 74 8.08 14.68 -0.32
C LYS A 74 8.47 14.72 1.15
N ASP A 75 8.96 13.61 1.67
CA ASP A 75 9.44 13.50 3.05
C ASP A 75 8.41 13.99 4.08
N PHE A 76 7.13 13.72 3.84
CA PHE A 76 6.06 14.10 4.76
C PHE A 76 6.20 13.31 6.05
N VAL A 77 6.32 14.02 7.18
CA VAL A 77 6.39 13.39 8.50
C VAL A 77 5.05 12.76 8.85
N MET A 78 4.97 11.44 8.72
CA MET A 78 3.80 10.66 9.13
C MET A 78 3.65 10.70 10.65
N CYS A 79 4.74 10.45 11.37
CA CYS A 79 4.77 10.45 12.81
C CYS A 79 6.19 10.75 13.31
N SER A 80 6.26 11.21 14.56
CA SER A 80 7.49 11.21 15.32
C SER A 80 7.16 10.59 16.67
N GLU A 81 7.77 9.45 16.98
CA GLU A 81 7.57 8.76 18.25
C GLU A 81 8.81 8.93 19.11
N VAL A 82 8.61 9.27 20.37
CA VAL A 82 9.69 9.36 21.37
C VAL A 82 9.55 8.17 22.30
N ALA A 83 10.63 7.38 22.43
CA ALA A 83 10.67 6.26 23.34
C ALA A 83 10.29 6.70 24.76
N LYS A 84 9.29 6.01 25.34
CA LYS A 84 8.87 6.25 26.73
C LYS A 84 9.81 5.54 27.70
N GLY A 85 10.19 6.23 28.78
CA GLY A 85 11.06 5.70 29.84
C GLY A 85 12.53 5.63 29.43
N ASP A 86 13.24 4.60 29.90
CA ASP A 86 14.69 4.43 29.67
C ASP A 86 15.04 3.67 28.39
N ARG A 87 14.06 3.42 27.52
CA ARG A 87 14.29 2.75 26.24
C ARG A 87 15.08 3.67 25.31
N VAL A 88 16.18 3.14 24.80
CA VAL A 88 17.04 3.80 23.82
C VAL A 88 17.17 2.88 22.63
N TYR A 89 16.89 3.40 21.44
CA TYR A 89 17.09 2.68 20.19
C TYR A 89 18.57 2.71 19.81
N THR A 90 19.07 1.62 19.26
CA THR A 90 20.47 1.50 18.85
C THR A 90 20.65 1.78 17.35
N ARG A 91 19.67 1.36 16.54
CA ARG A 91 19.59 1.60 15.09
C ARG A 91 18.22 1.21 14.57
N VAL A 92 17.89 1.68 13.37
CA VAL A 92 16.82 1.10 12.55
C VAL A 92 17.31 -0.25 12.03
N LYS A 93 16.52 -1.31 12.22
CA LYS A 93 16.83 -2.65 11.74
C LYS A 93 16.16 -2.91 10.40
N GLU A 94 14.87 -2.60 10.31
CA GLU A 94 14.06 -2.85 9.12
C GLU A 94 12.97 -1.79 8.98
N THR A 95 12.53 -1.55 7.76
CA THR A 95 11.47 -0.61 7.42
C THR A 95 10.58 -1.28 6.40
N GLU A 96 9.37 -1.61 6.81
CA GLU A 96 8.34 -2.15 5.95
C GLU A 96 7.33 -1.04 5.67
N ALA A 97 7.02 -0.81 4.40
CA ALA A 97 6.06 0.21 3.98
C ALA A 97 4.99 -0.43 3.11
N ASN A 98 3.74 -0.30 3.53
CA ASN A 98 2.56 -0.68 2.77
C ASN A 98 1.80 0.59 2.36
N CYS A 99 2.05 1.00 1.11
CA CYS A 99 1.49 2.20 0.51
C CYS A 99 0.79 1.81 -0.80
N PRO A 100 -0.46 1.32 -0.74
CA PRO A 100 -1.19 0.95 -1.94
C PRO A 100 -1.34 2.14 -2.90
N ASP A 101 -1.23 1.86 -4.20
CA ASP A 101 -1.47 2.86 -5.24
C ASP A 101 -2.94 3.32 -5.17
N PRO A 102 -3.22 4.60 -4.88
CA PRO A 102 -4.57 5.13 -4.80
C PRO A 102 -5.30 5.20 -6.15
N SER A 103 -4.61 4.87 -7.24
CA SER A 103 -5.13 4.78 -8.60
C SER A 103 -5.24 3.35 -9.11
N ALA A 104 -4.72 2.36 -8.38
CA ALA A 104 -4.94 0.97 -8.74
C ALA A 104 -6.43 0.64 -8.60
N PRO A 105 -7.03 -0.06 -9.59
CA PRO A 105 -8.36 -0.62 -9.41
C PRO A 105 -8.37 -1.55 -8.18
N PRO A 106 -9.48 -1.64 -7.44
CA PRO A 106 -9.55 -2.49 -6.25
C PRO A 106 -9.08 -3.90 -6.60
N ALA A 107 -8.36 -4.55 -5.68
CA ALA A 107 -7.69 -5.84 -5.90
C ALA A 107 -8.62 -7.03 -6.29
N GLY A 108 -9.91 -6.78 -6.52
CA GLY A 108 -10.86 -7.71 -7.15
C GLY A 108 -10.95 -7.61 -8.68
N SER A 109 -10.26 -6.68 -9.34
CA SER A 109 -10.27 -6.53 -10.80
C SER A 109 -9.13 -7.30 -11.48
N LYS A 110 -8.93 -8.58 -11.13
CA LYS A 110 -8.43 -9.54 -12.12
C LYS A 110 -9.65 -10.08 -12.87
N ALA A 111 -10.22 -9.24 -13.74
CA ALA A 111 -10.83 -9.78 -14.94
C ALA A 111 -9.66 -10.36 -15.74
N GLU A 112 -9.55 -11.69 -15.75
CA GLU A 112 -8.68 -12.37 -16.69
C GLU A 112 -9.17 -12.00 -18.09
N SER A 113 -8.52 -11.02 -18.73
CA SER A 113 -8.63 -10.81 -20.16
C SER A 113 -7.95 -11.99 -20.84
N LYS A 114 -8.69 -13.08 -21.02
CA LYS A 114 -8.40 -14.06 -22.05
C LYS A 114 -9.24 -13.65 -23.27
N GLU A 115 -8.67 -12.80 -24.11
CA GLU A 115 -9.17 -12.68 -25.48
C GLU A 115 -8.91 -14.03 -26.18
N LYS A 116 -9.96 -14.82 -26.40
CA LYS A 116 -10.44 -15.21 -27.74
C LYS A 116 -11.46 -16.36 -27.69
N ASP A 117 -12.45 -16.16 -28.55
CA ASP A 117 -13.32 -17.12 -29.23
C ASP A 117 -14.53 -17.73 -28.48
N ASP A 118 -15.68 -17.23 -28.93
CA ASP A 118 -16.95 -17.91 -29.22
C ASP A 118 -17.87 -18.40 -28.07
N ASP A 119 -19.15 -18.00 -28.24
CA ASP A 119 -20.43 -18.51 -27.73
C ASP A 119 -21.03 -17.99 -26.39
N ASP A 120 -22.24 -17.45 -26.55
CA ASP A 120 -23.28 -17.07 -25.58
C ASP A 120 -23.55 -18.16 -24.52
N ASP A 121 -23.75 -17.80 -23.21
CA ASP A 121 -24.66 -18.45 -22.21
C ASP A 121 -24.27 -18.40 -20.69
N ASP A 122 -23.33 -17.58 -20.19
CA ASP A 122 -22.90 -17.68 -18.76
C ASP A 122 -23.30 -16.53 -17.79
N ASP A 123 -24.05 -15.51 -18.22
CA ASP A 123 -24.48 -14.40 -17.32
C ASP A 123 -25.57 -14.80 -16.31
N ALA A 124 -26.39 -15.82 -16.60
CA ALA A 124 -27.49 -16.21 -15.72
C ALA A 124 -27.04 -16.83 -14.39
N LYS A 125 -25.86 -17.46 -14.34
CA LYS A 125 -25.41 -18.23 -13.16
C LYS A 125 -24.67 -17.38 -12.13
N ALA A 126 -24.13 -16.23 -12.52
CA ALA A 126 -23.48 -15.30 -11.59
C ALA A 126 -24.53 -14.60 -10.69
N ASP A 127 -25.65 -14.18 -11.29
CA ASP A 127 -26.75 -13.53 -10.58
C ASP A 127 -27.46 -14.47 -9.59
N GLU A 128 -27.68 -15.74 -9.96
CA GLU A 128 -28.27 -16.73 -9.05
C GLU A 128 -27.43 -16.96 -7.79
N ARG A 129 -26.09 -16.98 -7.91
CA ARG A 129 -25.20 -17.18 -6.76
C ARG A 129 -25.19 -15.96 -5.84
N MET A 130 -25.25 -14.75 -6.40
CA MET A 130 -25.29 -13.51 -5.61
C MET A 130 -26.60 -13.41 -4.80
N GLN A 131 -27.74 -13.72 -5.42
CA GLN A 131 -29.03 -13.73 -4.71
C GLN A 131 -29.06 -14.76 -3.58
N LYS A 132 -28.44 -15.93 -3.77
CA LYS A 132 -28.37 -16.99 -2.75
C LYS A 132 -27.58 -16.55 -1.51
N LEU A 133 -26.48 -15.83 -1.69
CA LEU A 133 -25.66 -15.29 -0.59
C LEU A 133 -26.39 -14.17 0.17
N ILE A 134 -27.10 -13.29 -0.54
CA ILE A 134 -27.91 -12.23 0.09
C ILE A 134 -29.02 -12.84 0.96
N LYS A 135 -29.70 -13.88 0.46
CA LYS A 135 -30.77 -14.55 1.20
C LYS A 135 -30.25 -15.27 2.44
N GLN A 136 -29.13 -15.99 2.33
CA GLN A 136 -28.47 -16.61 3.50
C GLN A 136 -28.07 -15.58 4.56
N GLY A 137 -27.56 -14.41 4.14
CA GLY A 137 -27.21 -13.33 5.07
C GLY A 137 -28.43 -12.77 5.81
N GLN A 138 -29.55 -12.57 5.11
CA GLN A 138 -30.78 -12.07 5.72
C GLN A 138 -31.41 -13.05 6.72
N ASP A 139 -31.41 -14.35 6.40
CA ASP A 139 -31.93 -15.39 7.28
C ASP A 139 -31.11 -15.53 8.56
N PHE A 140 -29.78 -15.41 8.47
CA PHE A 140 -28.88 -15.41 9.63
C PHE A 140 -29.14 -14.22 10.55
N ILE A 141 -29.32 -13.01 10.00
CA ILE A 141 -29.65 -11.81 10.76
C ILE A 141 -31.02 -11.93 11.44
N GLN A 142 -32.02 -12.53 10.78
CA GLN A 142 -33.32 -12.77 11.39
C GLN A 142 -33.26 -13.79 12.54
N GLN A 143 -32.45 -14.85 12.43
CA GLN A 143 -32.26 -15.81 13.51
C GLN A 143 -31.57 -15.18 14.73
N GLN A 144 -30.64 -14.26 14.52
CA GLN A 144 -30.02 -13.51 15.62
C GLN A 144 -30.98 -12.54 16.30
N LYS A 145 -31.92 -11.94 15.56
CA LYS A 145 -32.95 -11.05 16.13
C LYS A 145 -34.07 -11.78 16.88
N ARG A 146 -34.19 -13.11 16.73
CA ARG A 146 -35.20 -13.95 17.40
C ARG A 146 -34.68 -14.66 18.66
N LYS A 147 -33.39 -14.51 19.00
CA LYS A 147 -32.80 -14.86 20.29
C LYS A 147 -32.67 -13.61 21.14
#